data_AF-A0AAW2U5U6-F1
#
_entry.id   AF-A0AAW2U5U6-F1
#
_cell.length_a   1.000
_cell.length_b   1.000
_cell.length_c   1.000
_cell.angle_alpha   90.00
_cell.angle_beta   90.00
_cell.angle_gamma   90.00
#
_symmetry.space_group_name_H-M   'P 1'
#
loop_
_entity.id
_entity.type
_entity.pdbx_description
1 polymer ?
#
loop_
_entity_poly.entity_id
_entity_poly.type
_entity_poly.pdbx_seq_one_letter_code
_entity_poly.pdbx_strand_id
1 'polypeptide(L)'
;MGIDRGQRKFLLVAVDYFTKWVEAEPLARITEGEVMKFIWKNIICRFGIPREIISDNGRQFQGRKIQEWCQGLRIKQRFTTVAHPQANGQVEVTNRILVQGIKRRLERVGGNWAEELTSVLGLTGQPPEGLLEKPLSH
;
A
#
# COMPACT_ATOMS: atom_id res chain seq x y z
N MET A 1 10.60 -31.15 -4.54
CA MET A 1 9.80 -29.92 -4.72
C MET A 1 10.41 -28.82 -3.86
N GLY A 2 11.35 -28.04 -4.42
CA GLY A 2 11.79 -26.80 -3.80
C GLY A 2 10.95 -25.67 -4.35
N ILE A 3 10.18 -24.99 -3.51
CA ILE A 3 9.59 -23.70 -3.90
C ILE A 3 10.78 -22.76 -4.00
N ASP A 4 11.17 -22.43 -5.22
CA ASP A 4 12.06 -21.31 -5.50
C ASP A 4 11.38 -20.06 -4.92
N ARG A 5 11.75 -19.69 -3.69
CA ARG A 5 11.34 -18.43 -3.06
C ARG A 5 12.10 -17.34 -3.80
N GLY A 6 11.70 -17.06 -5.04
CA GLY A 6 12.30 -16.05 -5.87
C GLY A 6 12.53 -14.80 -5.03
N GLN A 7 13.79 -14.37 -4.91
CA GLN A 7 14.21 -13.27 -4.04
C GLN A 7 13.18 -12.15 -4.15
N ARG A 8 12.47 -11.87 -3.06
CA ARG A 8 11.52 -10.76 -3.00
C ARG A 8 12.37 -9.49 -3.16
N LYS A 9 12.11 -8.72 -4.22
CA LYS A 9 12.92 -7.55 -4.62
C LYS A 9 12.17 -6.24 -4.46
N PHE A 10 10.84 -6.30 -4.36
CA PHE A 10 9.97 -5.14 -4.31
C PHE A 10 9.14 -5.16 -3.03
N LEU A 11 8.82 -3.98 -2.51
CA LEU A 11 7.87 -3.82 -1.43
C LEU A 11 6.73 -2.95 -1.93
N LEU A 12 5.51 -3.48 -1.90
CA LEU A 12 4.32 -2.69 -2.13
C LEU A 12 3.81 -2.17 -0.79
N VAL A 13 3.57 -0.86 -0.69
CA VAL A 13 3.14 -0.20 0.55
C VAL A 13 1.89 0.62 0.25
N ALA A 14 0.85 0.43 1.06
CA ALA A 14 -0.30 1.32 1.12
C ALA A 14 -0.33 2.00 2.48
N VAL A 15 -0.68 3.29 2.47
CA VAL A 15 -0.84 4.07 3.69
C VAL A 15 -2.25 4.65 3.68
N ASP A 16 -3.04 4.33 4.69
CA ASP A 16 -4.32 4.99 4.89
C ASP A 16 -4.10 6.47 5.17
N TYR A 17 -4.81 7.29 4.41
CA TYR A 17 -4.58 8.72 4.40
C TYR A 17 -4.93 9.38 5.73
N PHE A 18 -5.97 8.90 6.41
CA PHE A 18 -6.52 9.52 7.62
C PHE A 18 -5.83 9.04 8.89
N THR A 19 -5.69 7.73 9.03
CA THR A 19 -5.20 7.07 10.25
C THR A 19 -3.70 6.86 10.22
N LYS A 20 -3.06 7.05 9.06
CA LYS A 20 -1.65 6.74 8.81
C LYS A 20 -1.32 5.26 9.01
N TRP A 21 -2.34 4.39 9.02
CA TRP A 21 -2.17 2.95 9.04
C TRP A 21 -1.42 2.48 7.80
N VAL A 22 -0.50 1.53 7.95
CA VAL A 22 0.37 1.04 6.87
C VAL A 22 0.05 -0.42 6.60
N GLU A 23 -0.14 -0.77 5.33
CA GLU A 23 -0.13 -2.15 4.85
C GLU A 23 1.06 -2.33 3.92
N ALA A 24 1.78 -3.44 4.02
CA ALA A 24 2.86 -3.72 3.08
C ALA A 24 3.03 -5.20 2.80
N GLU A 25 3.41 -5.52 1.57
CA GLU A 25 3.64 -6.90 1.12
C GLU A 25 4.91 -6.99 0.27
N PRO A 26 5.79 -7.99 0.53
CA PRO A 26 7.01 -8.16 -0.24
C PRO A 26 6.72 -8.99 -1.49
N LEU A 27 7.18 -8.52 -2.64
CA LEU A 27 6.91 -9.11 -3.95
C LEU A 27 8.21 -9.48 -4.68
N ALA A 28 8.21 -10.62 -5.35
CA ALA A 28 9.28 -11.02 -6.27
C ALA A 28 9.26 -10.20 -7.57
N ARG A 29 8.07 -9.78 -8.00
CA ARG A 29 7.80 -8.96 -9.19
C ARG A 29 6.64 -8.00 -8.91
N ILE A 30 6.67 -6.81 -9.49
CA ILE A 30 5.58 -5.85 -9.40
C ILE A 30 4.81 -5.83 -10.73
N THR A 31 3.62 -6.44 -10.73
CA THR A 31 2.71 -6.49 -11.89
C THR A 31 1.34 -5.98 -11.49
N GLU A 32 0.49 -5.62 -12.45
CA GLU A 32 -0.90 -5.22 -12.19
C GLU A 32 -1.64 -6.26 -11.33
N GLY A 33 -1.46 -7.54 -11.63
CA GLY A 33 -2.11 -8.63 -10.89
C GLY A 33 -1.67 -8.72 -9.42
N GLU A 34 -0.38 -8.51 -9.14
CA GLU A 34 0.12 -8.49 -7.76
C GLU A 34 -0.41 -7.26 -6.99
N VAL A 35 -0.51 -6.11 -7.66
CA VAL A 35 -1.12 -4.90 -7.07
C VAL A 35 -2.60 -5.11 -6.74
N MET A 36 -3.38 -5.64 -7.69
CA MET A 36 -4.80 -5.93 -7.48
C MET A 36 -5.00 -6.92 -6.34
N LYS A 37 -4.19 -7.98 -6.28
CA LYS A 37 -4.22 -8.97 -5.20
C LYS A 37 -3.92 -8.35 -3.84
N PHE A 38 -2.91 -7.49 -3.78
CA PHE A 38 -2.56 -6.76 -2.56
C PHE A 38 -3.72 -5.88 -2.08
N ILE A 39 -4.32 -5.08 -2.97
CA ILE A 39 -5.45 -4.20 -2.62
C ILE A 39 -6.64 -5.04 -2.14
N TRP A 40 -6.98 -6.10 -2.86
CA TRP A 40 -8.10 -6.96 -2.49
C TRP A 40 -7.93 -7.57 -1.10
N LYS A 41 -6.80 -8.25 -0.88
CA LYS A 41 -6.54 -9.01 0.34
C LYS A 41 -6.34 -8.11 1.55
N ASN A 42 -5.51 -7.07 1.42
CA ASN A 42 -5.04 -6.30 2.57
C ASN A 42 -5.88 -5.05 2.84
N ILE A 43 -6.64 -4.56 1.84
CA ILE A 43 -7.49 -3.38 1.99
C ILE A 43 -8.97 -3.76 1.95
N ILE A 44 -9.45 -4.30 0.83
CA ILE A 44 -10.89 -4.49 0.59
C ILE A 44 -11.49 -5.52 1.55
N CYS A 45 -10.86 -6.69 1.69
CA CYS A 45 -11.37 -7.74 2.57
C CYS A 45 -11.32 -7.39 4.06
N ARG A 46 -10.55 -6.38 4.47
CA ARG A 46 -10.34 -6.00 5.87
C ARG A 46 -11.08 -4.73 6.28
N PHE A 47 -11.14 -3.75 5.39
CA PHE A 47 -11.64 -2.41 5.66
C PHE A 47 -12.79 -1.98 4.74
N GLY A 48 -13.11 -2.79 3.73
CA GLY A 48 -14.11 -2.47 2.71
C GLY A 48 -13.53 -1.72 1.51
N ILE A 49 -14.41 -1.37 0.57
CA ILE A 49 -14.00 -0.76 -0.70
C ILE A 49 -13.57 0.69 -0.45
N PRO A 50 -12.31 1.05 -0.76
CA PRO A 50 -11.87 2.43 -0.60
C PRO A 50 -12.59 3.34 -1.60
N ARG A 51 -12.93 4.56 -1.17
CA ARG A 51 -13.45 5.59 -2.08
C ARG A 51 -12.45 5.91 -3.19
N GLU A 52 -11.16 5.86 -2.86
CA GLU A 52 -10.11 6.32 -3.73
C GLU A 52 -8.76 5.64 -3.46
N ILE A 53 -8.00 5.39 -4.52
CA ILE A 53 -6.60 4.99 -4.45
C ILE A 53 -5.75 6.05 -5.16
N ILE A 54 -4.73 6.54 -4.45
CA ILE A 54 -3.72 7.46 -4.98
C ILE A 54 -2.41 6.69 -5.13
N SER A 55 -1.86 6.62 -6.35
CA SER A 55 -0.58 5.96 -6.63
C SER A 55 0.34 6.84 -7.47
N ASP A 56 1.61 6.45 -7.58
CA ASP A 56 2.51 7.07 -8.56
C ASP A 56 2.14 6.68 -10.01
N ASN A 57 2.82 7.28 -10.99
CA ASN A 57 2.66 6.96 -12.41
C ASN A 57 3.37 5.65 -12.82
N GLY A 58 3.58 4.72 -11.88
CA GLY A 58 4.12 3.40 -12.18
C GLY A 58 3.19 2.62 -13.11
N ARG A 59 3.77 1.94 -14.11
CA ARG A 59 3.01 1.16 -15.11
C ARG A 59 2.10 0.10 -14.49
N GLN A 60 2.51 -0.46 -13.36
CA GLN A 60 1.72 -1.44 -12.58
C GLN A 60 0.39 -0.90 -12.06
N PHE A 61 0.24 0.43 -11.96
CA PHE A 61 -0.98 1.09 -11.50
C PHE A 61 -1.81 1.69 -12.65
N GLN A 62 -1.20 1.86 -13.82
CA GLN A 62 -1.83 2.52 -14.98
C GLN A 62 -2.36 1.55 -16.04
N GLY A 63 -2.17 0.26 -15.85
CA GLY A 63 -2.62 -0.72 -16.83
C GLY A 63 -4.15 -0.82 -16.92
N ARG A 64 -4.62 -1.23 -18.10
CA ARG A 64 -6.05 -1.28 -18.40
C ARG A 64 -6.82 -2.20 -17.45
N LYS A 65 -6.24 -3.32 -17.03
CA LYS A 65 -6.92 -4.30 -16.18
C LYS A 65 -7.20 -3.71 -14.80
N ILE A 66 -6.21 -3.05 -14.20
CA ILE A 66 -6.41 -2.43 -12.88
C ILE A 66 -7.37 -1.24 -12.95
N GLN A 67 -7.37 -0.47 -14.05
CA GLN A 67 -8.33 0.62 -14.27
C GLN A 67 -9.77 0.10 -14.37
N GLU A 68 -10.02 -0.89 -15.24
CA GLU A 68 -11.34 -1.51 -15.40
C GLU A 68 -11.83 -2.16 -14.10
N TRP A 69 -10.93 -2.81 -13.37
CA TRP A 69 -11.24 -3.41 -12.06
C TRP A 69 -11.63 -2.36 -11.01
N CYS A 70 -10.86 -1.27 -10.89
CA CYS A 70 -11.22 -0.17 -9.98
C CYS A 70 -12.54 0.49 -10.39
N GLN A 71 -12.79 0.68 -11.68
CA GLN A 71 -14.05 1.22 -12.17
C GLN A 71 -15.24 0.31 -11.79
N GLY A 72 -15.10 -1.01 -11.97
CA GLY A 72 -16.13 -1.98 -11.59
C GLY A 72 -16.46 -1.96 -10.09
N LEU A 73 -15.47 -1.65 -9.25
CA LEU A 73 -15.62 -1.49 -7.80
C LEU A 73 -15.99 -0.05 -7.38
N ARG A 74 -16.17 0.87 -8.33
CA ARG A 74 -16.41 2.31 -8.09
C ARG A 74 -15.32 2.99 -7.25
N ILE A 75 -14.09 2.48 -7.35
CA ILE A 75 -12.90 3.07 -6.73
C ILE A 75 -12.37 4.15 -7.69
N LYS A 76 -12.27 5.40 -7.20
CA LYS A 76 -11.61 6.45 -7.98
C LYS A 76 -10.10 6.24 -7.95
N GLN A 77 -9.46 6.13 -9.11
CA GLN A 77 -8.00 6.18 -9.18
C GLN A 77 -7.54 7.62 -9.41
N ARG A 78 -6.55 8.07 -8.63
CA ARG A 78 -5.77 9.28 -8.92
C ARG A 78 -4.30 8.92 -8.98
N PHE A 79 -3.61 9.52 -9.95
CA PHE A 79 -2.16 9.39 -10.06
C PHE A 79 -1.52 10.67 -9.58
N THR A 80 -0.44 10.57 -8.81
CA THR A 80 0.30 11.75 -8.38
C THR A 80 0.91 12.43 -9.61
N THR A 81 0.54 13.66 -9.91
CA THR A 81 1.32 14.53 -10.79
C THR A 81 2.54 15.02 -10.02
N VAL A 82 3.69 15.18 -10.69
CA VAL A 82 4.78 15.95 -10.08
C VAL A 82 4.23 17.36 -9.88
N ALA A 83 4.17 17.81 -8.61
CA ALA A 83 3.72 19.12 -8.14
C ALA A 83 2.19 19.32 -7.95
N HIS A 84 1.78 19.42 -6.67
CA HIS A 84 1.06 20.58 -6.12
C HIS A 84 1.27 20.67 -4.59
N PRO A 85 2.35 21.35 -4.13
CA PRO A 85 2.73 21.44 -2.71
C PRO A 85 1.74 22.18 -1.79
N GLN A 86 0.85 22.99 -2.38
CA GLN A 86 0.10 24.02 -1.63
C GLN A 86 -1.14 23.50 -0.87
N ALA A 87 -1.63 22.29 -1.17
CA ALA A 87 -2.78 21.71 -0.45
C ALA A 87 -2.42 20.51 0.44
N ASN A 88 -1.27 19.85 0.21
CA ASN A 88 -0.97 18.55 0.82
C ASN A 88 0.45 18.40 1.40
N GLY A 89 1.21 19.50 1.53
CA GLY A 89 2.63 19.45 1.91
C GLY A 89 2.92 18.66 3.19
N GLN A 90 2.09 18.79 4.24
CA GLN A 90 2.31 18.05 5.49
C GLN A 90 2.07 16.54 5.34
N VAL A 91 1.08 16.14 4.55
CA VAL A 91 0.79 14.71 4.31
C VAL A 91 1.83 14.10 3.37
N GLU A 92 2.30 14.83 2.37
CA GLU A 92 3.41 14.39 1.52
C GLU A 92 4.71 14.21 2.31
N VAL A 93 5.02 15.15 3.22
CA VAL A 93 6.17 15.04 4.12
C VAL A 93 6.01 13.84 5.05
N THR A 94 4.82 13.66 5.64
CA THR A 94 4.53 12.52 6.53
C THR A 94 4.65 11.19 5.80
N ASN A 95 4.03 11.04 4.63
CA ASN A 95 4.12 9.82 3.82
C ASN A 95 5.56 9.54 3.39
N ARG A 96 6.33 10.58 3.04
CA ARG A 96 7.75 10.45 2.71
C ARG A 96 8.57 9.98 3.91
N ILE A 97 8.35 10.57 5.09
CA ILE A 97 9.02 10.17 6.34
C ILE A 97 8.67 8.72 6.69
N LEU A 98 7.41 8.32 6.57
CA LEU A 98 6.95 6.95 6.82
C LEU A 98 7.65 5.96 5.88
N VAL A 99 7.60 6.20 4.57
CA VAL A 99 8.25 5.34 3.57
C VAL A 99 9.77 5.29 3.79
N GLN A 100 10.42 6.40 4.11
CA GLN A 100 11.86 6.42 4.44
C GLN A 100 12.18 5.68 5.75
N GLY A 101 11.29 5.76 6.75
CA GLY A 101 11.40 5.02 7.99
C GLY A 101 11.35 3.51 7.75
N ILE A 102 10.39 3.06 6.93
CA ILE A 102 10.25 1.66 6.51
C ILE A 102 11.52 1.21 5.77
N LYS A 103 11.97 1.96 4.75
CA LYS A 103 13.19 1.64 4.01
C LYS A 103 14.41 1.47 4.92
N ARG A 104 14.67 2.42 5.82
CA ARG A 104 15.79 2.34 6.76
C ARG A 104 15.73 1.14 7.69
N ARG A 105 14.53 0.76 8.16
CA ARG A 105 14.37 -0.44 9.00
C ARG A 105 14.64 -1.72 8.20
N LEU A 106 14.17 -1.78 6.95
CA LEU A 106 14.42 -2.93 6.07
C LEU A 106 15.91 -3.07 5.70
N GLU A 107 16.60 -1.95 5.46
CA GLU A 107 18.06 -1.93 5.23
C GLU A 107 18.84 -2.50 6.43
N ARG A 108 18.39 -2.20 7.66
CA ARG A 108 19.03 -2.73 8.89
C ARG A 108 18.86 -4.25 9.04
N VAL A 109 17.77 -4.81 8.54
CA VAL A 109 17.48 -6.25 8.62
C VAL A 109 18.25 -7.06 7.56
N GLY A 110 18.67 -6.41 6.46
CA GLY A 110 19.50 -7.06 5.44
C GLY A 110 18.76 -8.13 4.62
N GLY A 111 19.44 -9.22 4.25
CA GLY A 111 18.98 -10.19 3.26
C GLY A 111 17.64 -10.88 3.55
N ASN A 112 17.18 -10.87 4.81
CA ASN A 112 15.92 -11.51 5.25
C ASN A 112 14.79 -10.52 5.51
N TRP A 113 14.91 -9.27 5.04
CA TRP A 113 13.93 -8.20 5.29
C TRP A 113 12.47 -8.58 4.99
N ALA A 114 12.25 -9.47 4.01
CA ALA A 114 10.91 -9.88 3.62
C ALA A 114 10.24 -10.84 4.62
N GLU A 115 11.03 -11.59 5.40
CA GLU A 115 10.51 -12.48 6.46
C GLU A 115 10.24 -11.69 7.75
N GLU A 116 11.01 -10.63 7.98
CA GLU A 116 10.89 -9.74 9.14
C GLU A 116 9.96 -8.54 8.91
N LEU A 117 9.30 -8.47 7.75
CA LEU A 117 8.47 -7.32 7.38
C LEU A 117 7.38 -7.03 8.44
N THR A 118 6.74 -8.08 8.95
CA THR A 118 5.73 -7.99 10.00
C THR A 118 6.30 -7.40 11.29
N SER A 119 7.50 -7.84 11.69
CA SER A 119 8.25 -7.35 12.85
C SER A 119 8.65 -5.88 12.67
N VAL A 120 9.10 -5.51 11.47
CA VAL A 120 9.59 -4.15 11.13
C VAL A 120 8.47 -3.12 11.14
N LEU A 121 7.29 -3.51 10.64
CA LEU A 121 6.13 -2.63 10.54
C LEU A 121 5.28 -2.60 11.82
N GLY A 122 5.51 -3.53 12.76
CA GLY A 122 4.67 -3.67 13.95
C GLY A 122 3.23 -4.06 13.62
N LEU A 123 3.02 -4.73 12.47
CA LEU A 123 1.68 -5.15 12.00
C LEU A 123 1.22 -6.39 12.76
N THR A 124 0.98 -6.24 14.05
CA THR A 124 0.25 -7.22 14.85
C THR A 124 -1.23 -7.10 14.54
N GLY A 125 -1.63 -7.46 13.31
CA GLY A 125 -2.98 -7.92 12.92
C GLY A 125 -4.20 -6.99 13.10
N GLN A 126 -4.15 -5.93 13.91
CA GLN A 126 -5.32 -5.15 14.30
C GLN A 126 -5.10 -3.67 13.99
N PRO A 127 -6.00 -3.03 13.20
CA PRO A 127 -5.99 -1.58 13.05
C PRO A 127 -6.20 -0.90 14.42
N PRO A 128 -5.74 0.34 14.62
CA PRO A 128 -5.97 1.07 15.86
C PRO A 128 -7.47 1.16 16.16
N GLU A 129 -7.82 1.02 17.45
CA GLU A 129 -9.17 1.18 17.97
C GLU A 129 -9.80 2.48 17.41
N GLY A 130 -11.01 2.36 16.83
CA GLY A 130 -11.71 3.47 16.18
C GLY A 130 -11.73 3.45 14.64
N LEU A 131 -10.99 2.55 13.98
CA LEU A 131 -11.08 2.39 12.51
C LEU A 131 -12.43 1.79 12.06
N LEU A 132 -13.06 0.99 12.92
CA LEU A 132 -14.35 0.32 12.67
C LEU A 132 -15.57 1.15 13.10
N GLU A 133 -15.36 2.26 13.82
CA GLU A 133 -16.47 3.03 14.43
C GLU A 133 -16.88 4.28 13.64
N LYS A 134 -16.21 4.63 12.54
CA LYS A 134 -16.71 5.71 11.68
C LYS A 134 -17.86 5.18 10.83
N PRO A 135 -19.11 5.65 11.03
CA PRO A 135 -20.20 5.25 10.17
C PRO A 135 -19.87 5.69 8.75
N LEU A 136 -20.24 4.86 7.77
CA LEU A 136 -20.35 5.27 6.37
C LEU A 136 -21.48 6.31 6.27
N SER A 137 -21.20 7.55 6.68
CA SER A 137 -22.13 8.66 6.48
C SER A 137 -22.18 8.99 4.99
N HIS A 138 -23.41 9.01 4.49
CA HIS A 138 -23.85 8.94 3.09
C HIS A 138 -23.34 10.07 2.18
#